data_AF-G3MT16-F1
#
_entry.id   AF-G3MT16-F1
#
_cell.length_a   1.000
_cell.length_b   1.000
_cell.length_c   1.000
_cell.angle_alpha   90.00
_cell.angle_beta   90.00
_cell.angle_gamma   90.00
#
_symmetry.space_group_name_H-M   'P 1'
#
loop_
_entity.id
_entity.type
_entity.pdbx_description
1 polymer ?
#
loop_
_entity_poly.entity_id
_entity_poly.type
_entity_poly.pdbx_seq_one_letter_code
_entity_poly.pdbx_strand_id
1 'polypeptide(L)'
;MVIGCTRLIRHIGFLKEANGVAGRRGFAVGSKSKKGSKGGAADAPKASALTKEMKRSTVFGANILKDGTDPKILLDSQYPDWLWRLLDKRPPLSELRRKKTETLPYEDLKRFVKLDNRARIKENNALRAKN
;
A
#
# COMPACT_ATOMS: atom_id res chain seq x y z
N MET A 1 37.01 41.48 -21.31
CA MET A 1 37.16 40.40 -22.30
C MET A 1 36.40 39.18 -21.81
N VAL A 2 35.35 38.81 -22.54
CA VAL A 2 34.53 37.62 -22.29
C VAL A 2 35.21 36.44 -22.97
N ILE A 3 35.47 35.36 -22.23
CA ILE A 3 35.89 34.08 -22.82
C ILE A 3 35.02 33.00 -22.19
N GLY A 4 33.89 32.71 -22.84
CA GLY A 4 33.09 31.54 -22.57
C GLY A 4 33.78 30.30 -23.10
N CYS A 5 33.95 29.28 -22.26
CA CYS A 5 34.47 27.98 -22.69
C CYS A 5 33.28 27.04 -22.93
N THR A 6 33.08 26.71 -24.20
CA THR A 6 31.99 25.88 -24.72
C THR A 6 32.18 24.39 -24.42
N ARG A 7 31.04 23.71 -24.41
CA ARG A 7 30.76 22.28 -24.28
C ARG A 7 31.77 21.37 -24.98
N LEU A 8 32.26 20.36 -24.26
CA LEU A 8 32.78 19.12 -24.86
C LEU A 8 32.09 17.91 -24.24
N ILE A 9 31.08 17.43 -24.96
CA ILE A 9 30.41 16.14 -24.76
C ILE A 9 31.44 15.07 -25.14
N ARG A 10 31.93 14.30 -24.14
CA ARG A 10 32.73 13.10 -24.40
C ARG A 10 31.79 11.95 -24.76
N HIS A 11 31.70 11.69 -26.05
CA HIS A 11 31.09 10.52 -26.66
C HIS A 11 32.00 9.32 -26.38
N ILE A 12 31.61 8.41 -25.50
CA ILE A 12 32.28 7.10 -25.33
C ILE A 12 31.35 6.05 -25.92
N GLY A 13 31.71 5.59 -27.13
CA GLY A 13 31.06 4.49 -27.82
C GLY A 13 31.60 3.14 -27.33
N PHE A 14 30.64 2.26 -27.03
CA PHE A 14 30.64 0.80 -26.86
C PHE A 14 31.88 -0.02 -27.26
N LEU A 15 32.31 -0.89 -26.35
CA LEU A 15 32.68 -2.30 -26.59
C LEU A 15 32.19 -3.12 -25.38
N LYS A 16 31.13 -3.93 -25.51
CA LYS A 16 31.14 -5.39 -25.69
C LYS A 16 31.95 -6.13 -24.62
N GLU A 17 31.28 -6.72 -23.62
CA GLU A 17 30.99 -8.17 -23.57
C GLU A 17 30.07 -8.53 -22.39
N ALA A 18 29.44 -9.69 -22.53
CA ALA A 18 28.40 -10.27 -21.71
C ALA A 18 28.93 -10.82 -20.37
N ASN A 19 28.20 -10.58 -19.28
CA ASN A 19 27.71 -11.63 -18.38
C ASN A 19 26.82 -11.01 -17.30
N GLY A 20 25.61 -11.52 -17.11
CA GLY A 20 24.75 -11.03 -16.03
C GLY A 20 23.32 -11.50 -16.16
N VAL A 21 23.12 -12.80 -15.96
CA VAL A 21 21.88 -13.48 -15.53
C VAL A 21 20.65 -12.56 -15.52
N ALA A 22 19.97 -12.51 -16.65
CA ALA A 22 18.62 -11.96 -16.73
C ALA A 22 17.68 -12.92 -15.98
N GLY A 23 17.53 -12.69 -14.67
CA GLY A 23 16.47 -13.28 -13.86
C GLY A 23 15.10 -12.78 -14.32
N ARG A 24 14.67 -13.20 -15.51
CA ARG A 24 13.29 -13.04 -15.98
C ARG A 24 12.44 -13.95 -15.11
N ARG A 25 11.79 -13.38 -14.09
CA ARG A 25 10.65 -14.02 -13.44
C ARG A 25 9.52 -14.10 -14.48
N GLY A 26 9.52 -15.19 -15.25
CA GLY A 26 8.41 -15.55 -16.11
C GLY A 26 7.21 -15.85 -15.23
N PHE A 27 6.13 -15.08 -15.39
CA PHE A 27 4.83 -15.49 -14.87
C PHE A 27 4.38 -16.70 -15.69
N ALA A 28 4.09 -17.81 -15.01
CA ALA A 28 3.45 -18.95 -15.64
C ALA A 28 2.03 -18.53 -16.09
N VAL A 29 1.86 -18.25 -17.38
CA VAL A 29 0.55 -18.29 -18.03
C VAL A 29 0.15 -19.75 -18.05
N GLY A 30 -0.60 -20.17 -17.02
CA GLY A 30 -1.26 -21.46 -16.98
C GLY A 30 -2.34 -21.51 -18.05
N SER A 31 -2.10 -22.33 -19.06
CA SER A 31 -3.05 -22.73 -20.10
C SER A 31 -4.34 -23.31 -19.50
N LYS A 32 -5.48 -22.89 -20.08
CA LYS A 32 -6.82 -23.48 -19.89
C LYS A 32 -6.76 -25.00 -19.72
N SER A 33 -7.18 -25.49 -18.57
CA SER A 33 -7.63 -26.87 -18.39
C SER A 33 -9.02 -26.84 -17.74
N LYS A 34 -10.01 -27.25 -18.54
CA LYS A 34 -11.40 -27.50 -18.16
C LYS A 34 -11.40 -28.72 -17.23
N LYS A 35 -11.66 -28.54 -15.94
CA LYS A 35 -11.82 -29.64 -14.97
C LYS A 35 -13.05 -29.41 -14.08
N GLY A 36 -14.02 -30.30 -14.25
CA GLY A 36 -14.98 -30.77 -13.24
C GLY A 36 -15.80 -29.72 -12.49
N SER A 37 -17.00 -29.43 -12.98
CA SER A 37 -18.09 -28.91 -12.14
C SER A 37 -18.67 -30.07 -11.33
N LYS A 38 -18.19 -30.29 -10.10
CA LYS A 38 -18.91 -31.00 -9.04
C LYS A 38 -18.28 -30.73 -7.67
N GLY A 39 -19.05 -30.12 -6.78
CA GLY A 39 -18.80 -30.14 -5.34
C GLY A 39 -18.47 -28.78 -4.74
N GLY A 40 -19.29 -28.38 -3.77
CA GLY A 40 -19.09 -27.18 -2.95
C GLY A 40 -20.24 -26.22 -3.11
N ALA A 41 -21.41 -26.56 -2.54
CA ALA A 41 -22.38 -25.56 -2.13
C ALA A 41 -21.59 -24.55 -1.30
N ALA A 42 -21.48 -23.33 -1.80
CA ALA A 42 -20.92 -22.23 -1.06
C ALA A 42 -21.82 -22.03 0.16
N ASP A 43 -21.34 -22.43 1.34
CA ASP A 43 -21.78 -21.85 2.60
C ASP A 43 -21.54 -20.35 2.48
N ALA A 44 -22.55 -19.64 1.98
CA ALA A 44 -22.59 -18.20 2.02
C ALA A 44 -22.44 -17.81 3.49
N PRO A 45 -21.51 -16.92 3.85
CA PRO A 45 -21.34 -16.53 5.23
C PRO A 45 -22.67 -15.93 5.68
N LYS A 46 -23.34 -16.63 6.60
CA LYS A 46 -24.61 -16.24 7.18
C LYS A 46 -24.32 -14.96 7.96
N ALA A 47 -24.55 -13.81 7.33
CA ALA A 47 -24.45 -12.52 7.98
C ALA A 47 -25.50 -12.51 9.09
N SER A 48 -25.09 -12.87 10.30
CA SER A 48 -25.94 -12.89 11.47
C SER A 48 -26.49 -11.48 11.68
N ALA A 49 -27.81 -11.34 11.68
CA ALA A 49 -28.54 -10.11 11.94
C ALA A 49 -28.36 -9.69 13.42
N LEU A 50 -27.14 -9.27 13.77
CA LEU A 50 -26.82 -8.73 15.08
C LEU A 50 -27.31 -7.29 15.16
N THR A 51 -28.19 -7.02 16.13
CA THR A 51 -28.73 -5.68 16.37
C THR A 51 -27.62 -4.71 16.78
N LYS A 52 -27.80 -3.42 16.46
CA LYS A 52 -26.79 -2.37 16.69
C LYS A 52 -26.42 -2.21 18.17
N GLU A 53 -27.34 -2.54 19.06
CA GLU A 53 -27.17 -2.47 20.51
C GLU A 53 -26.20 -3.54 21.02
N MET A 54 -26.32 -4.77 20.53
CA MET A 54 -25.42 -5.87 20.91
C MET A 54 -23.96 -5.57 20.50
N LYS A 55 -23.75 -4.89 19.36
CA LYS A 55 -22.41 -4.53 18.85
C LYS A 55 -21.72 -3.42 19.64
N ARG A 56 -22.43 -2.73 20.54
CA ARG A 56 -21.85 -1.67 21.39
C ARG A 56 -21.19 -2.22 22.64
N SER A 57 -21.64 -3.37 23.14
CA SER A 57 -21.13 -3.97 24.38
C SER A 57 -19.99 -4.96 24.13
N THR A 58 -20.01 -5.66 23.00
CA THR A 58 -19.11 -6.78 22.72
C THR A 58 -18.64 -6.77 21.27
N VAL A 59 -17.36 -7.10 21.07
CA VAL A 59 -16.79 -7.27 19.73
C VAL A 59 -16.98 -8.71 19.28
N PHE A 60 -18.00 -8.95 18.44
CA PHE A 60 -18.29 -10.29 17.93
C PHE A 60 -17.25 -10.76 16.91
N GLY A 61 -16.82 -12.01 17.02
CA GLY A 61 -15.91 -12.65 16.07
C GLY A 61 -14.45 -12.27 16.24
N ALA A 62 -14.08 -11.66 17.37
CA ALA A 62 -12.69 -11.39 17.70
C ALA A 62 -12.02 -12.61 18.36
N ASN A 63 -12.78 -13.45 19.07
CA ASN A 63 -12.26 -14.69 19.61
C ASN A 63 -12.20 -15.80 18.56
N ILE A 64 -11.04 -16.44 18.41
CA ILE A 64 -10.79 -17.58 17.51
C ILE A 64 -10.75 -18.93 18.26
N LEU A 65 -10.73 -18.90 19.60
CA LEU A 65 -10.62 -20.10 20.43
C LEU A 65 -11.99 -20.72 20.67
N LYS A 66 -12.06 -22.07 20.68
CA LYS A 66 -13.31 -22.82 20.89
C LYS A 66 -13.93 -22.57 22.27
N ASP A 67 -13.08 -22.48 23.29
CA ASP A 67 -13.50 -22.31 24.70
C ASP A 67 -13.30 -20.86 25.20
N GLY A 68 -13.29 -19.88 24.28
CA GLY A 68 -13.14 -18.47 24.60
C GLY A 68 -14.45 -17.69 24.47
N THR A 69 -14.56 -16.58 25.20
CA THR A 69 -15.63 -15.60 25.00
C THR A 69 -15.08 -14.41 24.22
N ASP A 70 -15.94 -13.78 23.40
CA ASP A 70 -15.59 -12.53 22.72
C ASP A 70 -15.26 -11.41 23.72
N PRO A 71 -14.25 -10.56 23.44
CA PRO A 71 -13.86 -9.47 24.30
C PRO A 71 -14.95 -8.40 24.40
N LYS A 72 -15.19 -7.91 25.63
CA LYS A 72 -16.12 -6.81 25.91
C LYS A 72 -15.44 -5.46 25.66
N ILE A 73 -16.21 -4.49 25.18
CA ILE A 73 -15.74 -3.12 25.00
C ILE A 73 -15.64 -2.47 26.40
N LEU A 74 -14.44 -1.97 26.72
CA LEU A 74 -14.16 -1.28 27.98
C LEU A 74 -14.45 0.22 27.86
N LEU A 75 -14.31 0.95 28.95
CA LEU A 75 -14.38 2.41 28.94
C LEU A 75 -13.23 2.99 28.12
N ASP A 76 -13.46 4.15 27.50
CA ASP A 76 -12.49 4.83 26.63
C ASP A 76 -11.14 5.10 27.32
N SER A 77 -11.14 5.34 28.64
CA SER A 77 -9.95 5.59 29.45
C SER A 77 -9.04 4.37 29.63
N GLN A 78 -9.54 3.16 29.39
CA GLN A 78 -8.74 1.93 29.46
C GLN A 78 -7.94 1.69 28.16
N TYR A 79 -8.29 2.42 27.09
CA TYR A 79 -7.58 2.31 25.83
C TYR A 79 -6.46 3.35 25.75
N PRO A 80 -5.29 3.00 25.19
CA PRO A 80 -4.21 3.94 25.00
C PRO A 80 -4.58 5.11 24.06
N ASP A 81 -4.02 6.30 24.33
CA ASP A 81 -4.28 7.52 23.56
C ASP A 81 -4.03 7.42 22.05
N TRP A 82 -3.08 6.57 21.64
CA TRP A 82 -2.75 6.41 20.22
C TRP A 82 -3.92 5.83 19.40
N LEU A 83 -4.87 5.13 20.04
CA LEU A 83 -6.05 4.57 19.37
C LEU A 83 -6.91 5.69 18.76
N TRP A 84 -7.14 6.74 19.54
CA TRP A 84 -7.99 7.87 19.13
C TRP A 84 -7.36 8.69 18.00
N ARG A 85 -6.03 8.73 17.95
CA ARG A 85 -5.26 9.42 16.91
C ARG A 85 -5.21 8.67 15.58
N LEU A 86 -5.74 7.44 15.50
CA LEU A 86 -5.70 6.64 14.27
C LEU A 86 -6.68 7.14 13.20
N LEU A 87 -7.78 7.75 13.63
CA LEU A 87 -8.82 8.31 12.77
C LEU A 87 -8.46 9.71 12.24
N ASP A 88 -7.43 10.34 12.79
CA ASP A 88 -6.99 11.67 12.38
C ASP A 88 -6.60 11.66 10.90
N LYS A 89 -7.21 12.57 10.14
CA LYS A 89 -6.93 12.72 8.71
C LYS A 89 -5.49 13.16 8.54
N ARG A 90 -4.67 12.26 8.03
CA ARG A 90 -3.29 12.59 7.71
C ARG A 90 -3.23 13.52 6.48
N PRO A 91 -2.31 14.50 6.43
CA PRO A 91 -2.24 15.55 5.39
C PRO A 91 -1.98 15.05 3.94
N PRO A 92 -2.75 15.42 2.91
CA PRO A 92 -2.55 14.99 1.52
C PRO A 92 -1.20 15.43 0.91
N LEU A 93 -0.84 14.86 -0.24
CA LEU A 93 0.41 15.17 -0.96
C LEU A 93 0.55 16.65 -1.31
N SER A 94 -0.57 17.33 -1.62
CA SER A 94 -0.60 18.77 -1.91
C SER A 94 -0.16 19.62 -0.73
N GLU A 95 -0.61 19.28 0.48
CA GLU A 95 -0.22 19.97 1.72
C GLU A 95 1.24 19.68 2.08
N LEU A 96 1.69 18.44 1.87
CA LEU A 96 3.08 18.06 2.14
C LEU A 96 4.06 18.72 1.18
N ARG A 97 3.71 18.92 -0.09
CA ARG A 97 4.53 19.66 -1.07
C ARG A 97 4.66 21.15 -0.74
N ARG A 98 3.68 21.73 -0.06
CA ARG A 98 3.71 23.14 0.36
C ARG A 98 4.60 23.37 1.58
N LYS A 99 4.83 22.32 2.39
CA LYS A 99 5.72 22.36 3.55
C LYS A 99 7.16 22.07 3.11
N LYS A 100 8.14 22.73 3.72
CA LYS A 100 9.57 22.45 3.45
C LYS A 100 9.96 21.12 4.09
N THR A 101 10.50 20.18 3.31
CA THR A 101 10.89 18.82 3.73
C THR A 101 11.74 18.76 5.00
N GLU A 102 12.57 19.77 5.21
CA GLU A 102 13.49 19.88 6.35
C GLU A 102 12.79 20.21 7.68
N THR A 103 11.60 20.79 7.62
CA THR A 103 10.84 21.25 8.80
C THR A 103 9.71 20.30 9.21
N LEU A 104 9.45 19.26 8.41
CA LEU A 104 8.34 18.35 8.71
C LEU A 104 8.70 17.37 9.83
N PRO A 105 7.73 17.01 10.68
CA PRO A 105 7.89 15.90 11.60
C PRO A 105 8.14 14.60 10.82
N TYR A 106 8.88 13.69 11.44
CA TYR A 106 9.32 12.43 10.81
C TYR A 106 8.17 11.63 10.18
N GLU A 107 7.01 11.55 10.84
CA GLU A 107 5.83 10.84 10.34
C GLU A 107 5.27 11.45 9.03
N ASP A 108 5.27 12.77 8.91
CA ASP A 108 4.82 13.45 7.70
C ASP A 108 5.85 13.30 6.57
N LEU A 109 7.15 13.32 6.88
CA LEU A 109 8.22 13.06 5.91
C LEU A 109 8.14 11.65 5.33
N LYS A 110 7.96 10.64 6.19
CA LYS A 110 7.76 9.24 5.78
C LYS A 110 6.54 9.10 4.86
N ARG A 111 5.46 9.82 5.17
CA ARG A 111 4.27 9.83 4.33
C ARG A 111 4.48 10.56 3.01
N PHE A 112 5.22 11.67 2.99
CA PHE A 112 5.58 12.41 1.78
C PHE A 112 6.27 11.50 0.77
N VAL A 113 7.34 10.83 1.19
CA VAL A 113 8.11 9.92 0.33
C VAL A 113 7.23 8.79 -0.23
N LYS A 114 6.33 8.23 0.57
CA LYS A 114 5.38 7.20 0.11
C LYS A 114 4.39 7.73 -0.93
N LEU A 115 3.83 8.90 -0.70
CA LEU A 115 2.83 9.50 -1.60
C LEU A 115 3.46 9.96 -2.92
N ASP A 116 4.65 10.55 -2.87
CA ASP A 116 5.37 10.99 -4.05
C ASP A 116 5.78 9.81 -4.94
N ASN A 117 6.33 8.75 -4.34
CA ASN A 117 6.62 7.50 -5.06
C ASN A 117 5.36 6.88 -5.68
N ARG A 118 4.23 6.88 -4.96
CA ARG A 118 2.95 6.38 -5.50
C ARG A 118 2.48 7.21 -6.69
N ALA A 119 2.63 8.54 -6.64
CA ALA A 119 2.26 9.43 -7.75
C ALA A 119 3.12 9.13 -8.98
N ARG A 120 4.45 9.03 -8.81
CA ARG A 120 5.39 8.70 -9.88
C ARG A 120 5.11 7.35 -10.54
N ILE A 121 4.81 6.32 -9.75
CA ILE A 121 4.47 4.98 -10.27
C ILE A 121 3.15 5.03 -11.06
N LYS A 122 2.14 5.74 -10.55
CA LYS A 122 0.86 5.88 -11.25
C LYS A 122 1.01 6.59 -12.60
N GLU A 123 1.81 7.66 -12.64
CA GLU A 123 2.11 8.39 -13.88
C GLU A 123 2.82 7.49 -14.90
N ASN A 124 3.85 6.75 -14.46
CA ASN A 124 4.56 5.81 -15.32
C ASN A 124 3.62 4.71 -15.88
N ASN A 125 2.80 4.12 -15.02
CA ASN A 125 1.81 3.11 -15.45
C ASN A 125 0.79 3.71 -16.43
N ALA A 126 0.36 4.96 -16.23
CA ALA A 126 -0.57 5.64 -17.13
C ALA A 126 0.05 5.95 -18.50
N LEU A 127 1.34 6.30 -18.55
CA LEU A 127 2.07 6.51 -19.81
C LEU A 127 2.26 5.18 -20.55
N ARG A 128 2.65 4.13 -19.84
CA ARG A 128 2.87 2.79 -20.43
C ARG A 128 1.61 2.07 -20.84
N ALA A 129 0.46 2.39 -20.26
CA ALA A 129 -0.83 1.80 -20.65
C ALA A 129 -1.43 2.42 -21.92
N LYS A 130 -0.96 3.60 -22.33
CA LYS A 130 -1.44 4.31 -23.53
C LYS A 130 -0.61 4.01 -24.79
N ASN A 131 0.54 3.37 -24.63
CA ASN A 131 1.40 2.86 -25.71
C ASN A 131 1.17 1.37 -25.89
#